data_AF-A0A497GI76-F1
#
_entry.id   AF-A0A497GI76-F1
#
_cell.length_a   1.000
_cell.length_b   1.000
_cell.length_c   1.000
_cell.angle_alpha   90.00
_cell.angle_beta   90.00
_cell.angle_gamma   90.00
#
_symmetry.space_group_name_H-M   'P 1'
#
loop_
_entity.id
_entity.type
_entity.pdbx_description
1 polymer ?
#
loop_
_entity_poly.entity_id
_entity_poly.type
_entity_poly.pdbx_seq_one_letter_code
_entity_poly.pdbx_strand_id
1 'polypeptide(L)'
;GFDARKYFYKVLDVWDWGWSDEWGSVPPWEVNEAALETLKEFPDKRLIIHYMQPHAPYAPIAYAFRDHKIIDSFALAELKRSIIAGYYKTHRNDIRENLYERSSKLLYTLTRPLAQLLPKWIPRQSLLWRLRKVFNIPPRTPEELFYRHFGIREIQLMYELNLRYALKYVNKIVRNFLNLDKSLRIVVTADHGELLGERGEVGHYVGHNLPKKYELKLREVPWFEVLEPIQNVTKWYGENPYALKFAKYFEIAERDLRTKKALKTRIQRVGRN
;
A
#
# COMPACT_ATOMS: atom_id res chain seq x y z
N GLY A 1 -9.44 13.04 -18.59
CA GLY A 1 -8.80 11.79 -18.15
C GLY A 1 -9.66 10.60 -18.55
N PHE A 2 -9.21 9.38 -18.26
CA PHE A 2 -9.99 8.16 -18.45
C PHE A 2 -11.17 8.11 -17.46
N ASP A 3 -12.38 7.77 -17.93
CA ASP A 3 -13.57 7.62 -17.08
C ASP A 3 -14.02 6.16 -17.09
N ALA A 4 -13.66 5.42 -16.04
CA ALA A 4 -13.94 3.99 -15.90
C ALA A 4 -15.46 3.68 -15.91
N ARG A 5 -16.29 4.60 -15.44
CA ARG A 5 -17.75 4.41 -15.32
C ARG A 5 -18.45 4.25 -16.67
N LYS A 6 -17.78 4.63 -17.77
CA LYS A 6 -18.29 4.44 -19.13
C LYS A 6 -18.08 3.03 -19.66
N TYR A 7 -17.20 2.25 -19.04
CA TYR A 7 -16.77 0.93 -19.53
C TYR A 7 -17.13 -0.21 -18.58
N PHE A 8 -17.30 0.08 -17.29
CA PHE A 8 -17.70 -0.89 -16.27
C PHE A 8 -19.15 -0.68 -15.86
N TYR A 9 -19.85 -1.79 -15.59
CA TYR A 9 -21.24 -1.75 -15.12
C TYR A 9 -21.38 -1.04 -13.77
N LYS A 10 -20.46 -1.28 -12.83
CA LYS A 10 -20.37 -0.61 -11.52
C LYS A 10 -18.90 -0.51 -11.13
N VAL A 11 -18.51 0.62 -10.56
CA VAL A 11 -17.18 0.84 -9.97
C VAL A 11 -17.39 1.14 -8.50
N LEU A 12 -16.71 0.40 -7.62
CA LEU A 12 -16.75 0.59 -6.18
C LEU A 12 -15.41 1.11 -5.69
N ASP A 13 -15.38 2.38 -5.32
CA ASP A 13 -14.23 3.03 -4.72
C ASP A 13 -14.15 2.66 -3.22
N VAL A 14 -13.71 1.43 -2.91
CA VAL A 14 -13.61 0.94 -1.51
C VAL A 14 -12.72 1.84 -0.65
N TRP A 15 -11.79 2.56 -1.27
CA TRP A 15 -10.95 3.55 -0.59
C TRP A 15 -11.74 4.73 -0.02
N ASP A 16 -12.93 5.02 -0.52
CA ASP A 16 -13.80 6.11 -0.03
C ASP A 16 -14.31 5.85 1.40
N TRP A 17 -14.66 4.60 1.70
CA TRP A 17 -15.32 4.23 2.96
C TRP A 17 -14.58 3.18 3.80
N GLY A 18 -13.67 2.41 3.18
CA GLY A 18 -12.91 1.32 3.79
C GLY A 18 -11.50 1.70 4.22
N TRP A 19 -11.11 2.97 4.14
CA TRP A 19 -9.78 3.43 4.54
C TRP A 19 -9.54 3.31 6.05
N SER A 20 -8.32 2.93 6.44
CA SER A 20 -7.85 2.97 7.83
C SER A 20 -6.54 3.73 7.94
N ASP A 21 -6.51 4.76 8.79
CA ASP A 21 -5.31 5.55 9.05
C ASP A 21 -4.24 4.76 9.82
N GLU A 22 -4.65 3.87 10.73
CA GLU A 22 -3.70 3.02 11.46
C GLU A 22 -3.07 1.96 10.56
N TRP A 23 -3.84 1.49 9.57
CA TRP A 23 -3.35 0.60 8.53
C TRP A 23 -2.50 1.34 7.50
N GLY A 24 -2.88 2.57 7.16
CA GLY A 24 -2.26 3.38 6.11
C GLY A 24 -2.74 3.06 4.69
N SER A 25 -3.81 2.27 4.56
CA SER A 25 -4.45 1.86 3.31
C SER A 25 -5.83 1.28 3.62
N VAL A 26 -6.62 0.97 2.60
CA VAL A 26 -7.76 0.05 2.72
C VAL A 26 -7.26 -1.31 3.18
N PRO A 27 -7.71 -1.85 4.32
CA PRO A 27 -7.36 -3.19 4.74
C PRO A 27 -7.94 -4.26 3.79
N PRO A 28 -7.26 -5.40 3.59
CA PRO A 28 -7.69 -6.41 2.62
C PRO A 28 -9.06 -7.05 2.97
N TRP A 29 -9.48 -7.03 4.23
CA TRP A 29 -10.81 -7.52 4.60
C TRP A 29 -11.96 -6.60 4.15
N GLU A 30 -11.75 -5.28 4.08
CA GLU A 30 -12.78 -4.35 3.56
C GLU A 30 -13.01 -4.61 2.05
N VAL A 31 -11.93 -4.86 1.30
CA VAL A 31 -12.01 -5.27 -0.11
C VAL A 31 -12.74 -6.60 -0.26
N ASN A 32 -12.43 -7.57 0.62
CA ASN A 32 -13.13 -8.86 0.60
C ASN A 32 -14.63 -8.73 0.88
N GLU A 33 -15.01 -7.92 1.86
CA GLU A 33 -16.42 -7.68 2.21
C GLU A 33 -17.15 -7.05 1.02
N ALA A 34 -16.59 -5.98 0.44
CA ALA A 34 -17.17 -5.31 -0.74
C ALA A 34 -17.35 -6.26 -1.92
N ALA A 35 -16.33 -7.07 -2.24
CA ALA A 35 -16.36 -7.98 -3.36
C ALA A 35 -17.36 -9.14 -3.16
N LEU A 36 -17.50 -9.65 -1.93
CA LEU A 36 -18.48 -10.68 -1.62
C LEU A 36 -19.92 -10.18 -1.71
N GLU A 37 -20.19 -8.96 -1.25
CA GLU A 37 -21.50 -8.32 -1.41
C GLU A 37 -21.81 -8.05 -2.88
N THR A 38 -20.82 -7.57 -3.64
CA THR A 38 -20.97 -7.29 -5.08
C THR A 38 -21.29 -8.54 -5.88
N LEU A 39 -20.64 -9.67 -5.60
CA LEU A 39 -20.93 -10.93 -6.28
C LEU A 39 -22.36 -11.41 -6.03
N LYS A 40 -22.90 -11.18 -4.81
CA LYS A 40 -24.28 -11.52 -4.48
C LYS A 40 -25.29 -10.57 -5.13
N GLU A 41 -24.97 -9.29 -5.23
CA GLU A 41 -25.82 -8.27 -5.86
C GLU A 41 -25.85 -8.44 -7.38
N PHE A 42 -24.72 -8.84 -7.99
CA PHE A 42 -24.56 -8.97 -9.45
C PHE A 42 -23.96 -10.31 -9.86
N PRO A 43 -24.68 -11.44 -9.68
CA PRO A 43 -24.16 -12.78 -9.93
C PRO A 43 -23.76 -13.02 -11.39
N ASP A 44 -24.41 -12.35 -12.34
CA ASP A 44 -24.15 -12.52 -13.78
C ASP A 44 -23.02 -11.61 -14.32
N LYS A 45 -22.33 -10.86 -13.45
CA LYS A 45 -21.26 -9.93 -13.86
C LYS A 45 -19.88 -10.48 -13.50
N ARG A 46 -18.89 -10.15 -14.33
CA ARG A 46 -17.47 -10.42 -14.03
C ARG A 46 -16.97 -9.39 -13.04
N LEU A 47 -16.23 -9.82 -12.03
CA LEU A 47 -15.62 -8.96 -11.02
C LEU A 47 -14.12 -8.78 -11.31
N ILE A 48 -13.65 -7.55 -11.19
CA ILE A 48 -12.23 -7.22 -11.08
C ILE A 48 -12.01 -6.69 -9.67
N ILE A 49 -11.15 -7.32 -8.91
CA ILE A 49 -10.90 -7.00 -7.50
C ILE A 49 -9.45 -6.58 -7.37
N HIS A 50 -9.21 -5.39 -6.84
CA HIS A 50 -7.88 -4.81 -6.72
C HIS A 50 -7.53 -4.57 -5.25
N TYR A 51 -6.42 -5.13 -4.80
CA TYR A 51 -5.84 -4.91 -3.48
C TYR A 51 -4.69 -3.92 -3.60
N MET A 52 -4.64 -2.93 -2.70
CA MET A 52 -3.50 -2.01 -2.65
C MET A 52 -2.23 -2.67 -2.10
N GLN A 53 -2.35 -3.73 -1.30
CA GLN A 53 -1.20 -4.45 -0.78
C GLN A 53 -0.55 -5.31 -1.89
N PRO A 54 0.79 -5.39 -1.96
CA PRO A 54 1.77 -5.02 -0.94
C PRO A 54 2.37 -3.60 -1.05
N HIS A 55 1.74 -2.64 -1.75
CA HIS A 55 2.27 -1.28 -1.93
C HIS A 55 2.66 -0.60 -0.61
N ALA A 56 3.63 0.33 -0.66
CA ALA A 56 3.94 1.19 0.46
C ALA A 56 2.67 1.97 0.88
N PRO A 57 2.33 2.06 2.16
CA PRO A 57 3.24 2.15 3.30
C PRO A 57 3.47 0.82 4.04
N TYR A 58 3.49 -0.32 3.33
CA TYR A 58 3.80 -1.65 3.88
C TYR A 58 3.08 -1.88 5.22
N ALA A 59 1.76 -1.69 5.17
CA ALA A 59 0.86 -1.70 6.32
C ALA A 59 1.13 -2.91 7.24
N PRO A 60 0.88 -2.81 8.56
CA PRO A 60 0.26 -1.69 9.25
C PRO A 60 1.26 -0.64 9.77
N ILE A 61 1.08 0.62 9.35
CA ILE A 61 1.98 1.73 9.70
C ILE A 61 2.08 1.96 11.20
N ALA A 62 0.94 2.15 11.87
CA ALA A 62 0.91 2.65 13.23
C ALA A 62 1.65 1.72 14.21
N TYR A 63 1.74 0.45 13.85
CA TYR A 63 2.40 -0.59 14.64
C TYR A 63 3.86 -0.76 14.22
N ALA A 64 4.15 -0.72 12.92
CA ALA A 64 5.52 -0.76 12.42
C ALA A 64 6.39 0.36 13.03
N PHE A 65 5.84 1.57 13.17
CA PHE A 65 6.56 2.70 13.75
C PHE A 65 6.40 2.87 15.27
N ARG A 66 5.62 2.02 15.95
CA ARG A 66 5.37 2.15 17.40
C ARG A 66 6.63 1.94 18.24
N ASP A 67 7.41 0.91 17.92
CA ASP A 67 8.61 0.52 18.68
C ASP A 67 9.90 1.13 18.13
N HIS A 68 9.85 1.68 16.92
CA HIS A 68 10.94 2.52 16.42
C HIS A 68 10.80 3.84 17.18
N LYS A 69 11.76 4.18 18.05
CA LYS A 69 11.82 5.51 18.68
C LYS A 69 11.79 6.53 17.55
N ILE A 70 10.62 7.06 17.22
CA ILE A 70 10.48 8.12 16.22
C ILE A 70 11.05 9.34 16.93
N ILE A 71 12.34 9.61 16.69
CA ILE A 71 13.04 10.79 17.24
C ILE A 71 12.42 12.08 16.66
N ASP A 72 11.65 11.96 15.57
CA ASP A 72 11.05 13.09 14.88
C ASP A 72 9.52 13.09 14.94
N SER A 73 8.96 13.86 15.88
CA SER A 73 7.53 14.16 15.95
C SER A 73 6.97 14.77 14.65
N PHE A 74 7.81 15.38 13.79
CA PHE A 74 7.38 15.84 12.47
C PHE A 74 7.15 14.68 11.49
N ALA A 75 7.90 13.58 11.54
CA ALA A 75 7.74 12.46 10.61
C ALA A 75 6.41 11.71 10.80
N LEU A 76 5.94 11.54 12.03
CA LEU A 76 4.62 10.95 12.30
C LEU A 76 3.49 11.91 11.91
N ALA A 77 3.65 13.20 12.22
CA ALA A 77 2.70 14.23 11.82
C ALA A 77 2.67 14.37 10.29
N GLU A 78 3.79 14.19 9.60
CA GLU A 78 3.90 14.22 8.14
C GLU A 78 3.41 12.95 7.48
N LEU A 79 3.55 11.78 8.09
CA LEU A 79 2.96 10.54 7.60
C LEU A 79 1.44 10.58 7.73
N LYS A 80 0.95 11.00 8.91
CA LYS A 80 -0.47 11.31 9.10
C LYS A 80 -0.91 12.36 8.08
N ARG A 81 -0.20 13.48 7.96
CA ARG A 81 -0.53 14.56 7.00
C ARG A 81 -0.38 14.15 5.54
N SER A 82 0.50 13.24 5.15
CA SER A 82 0.68 12.81 3.74
C SER A 82 -0.34 11.76 3.35
N ILE A 83 -0.71 10.88 4.29
CA ILE A 83 -1.86 9.99 4.16
C ILE A 83 -3.15 10.81 4.07
N ILE A 84 -3.29 11.82 4.93
CA ILE A 84 -4.41 12.76 4.93
C ILE A 84 -4.37 13.63 3.65
N ALA A 85 -3.25 14.25 3.28
CA ALA A 85 -3.12 15.19 2.15
C ALA A 85 -3.10 14.52 0.79
N GLY A 86 -2.71 13.24 0.69
CA GLY A 86 -2.96 12.41 -0.49
C GLY A 86 -4.45 12.24 -0.79
N TYR A 87 -5.31 12.54 0.19
CA TYR A 87 -6.75 12.38 0.15
C TYR A 87 -7.54 13.71 0.20
N TYR A 88 -7.04 14.74 0.91
CA TYR A 88 -7.69 16.06 0.99
C TYR A 88 -7.18 17.01 -0.09
N LYS A 89 -7.53 16.71 -1.34
CA LYS A 89 -7.65 17.73 -2.38
C LYS A 89 -8.95 18.53 -2.22
N THR A 90 -9.23 19.05 -1.02
CA THR A 90 -10.17 20.16 -0.77
C THR A 90 -9.98 20.68 0.66
N HIS A 91 -9.53 21.93 0.75
CA HIS A 91 -9.65 22.87 1.88
C HIS A 91 -8.93 22.55 3.20
N ARG A 92 -7.77 23.20 3.40
CA ARG A 92 -7.59 24.24 4.45
C ARG A 92 -6.29 25.03 4.26
N ASN A 93 -6.33 26.30 4.66
CA ASN A 93 -5.20 27.22 4.63
C ASN A 93 -4.32 27.03 5.86
N ASP A 94 -3.06 26.63 5.69
CA ASP A 94 -2.02 26.81 6.70
C ASP A 94 -0.77 27.47 6.07
N ILE A 95 -0.33 28.59 6.64
CA ILE A 95 0.75 29.43 6.09
C ILE A 95 2.09 28.66 6.02
N ARG A 96 2.27 27.65 6.88
CA ARG A 96 3.46 26.81 6.93
C ARG A 96 3.44 25.67 5.89
N GLU A 97 2.24 25.20 5.52
CA GLU A 97 2.03 24.25 4.43
C GLU A 97 2.44 24.87 3.09
N ASN A 98 2.16 26.18 2.92
CA ASN A 98 2.60 26.96 1.77
C ASN A 98 4.13 27.03 1.61
N LEU A 99 4.89 27.19 2.71
CA LEU A 99 6.36 27.24 2.68
C LEU A 99 6.97 25.86 2.39
N TYR A 100 6.39 24.80 2.94
CA TYR A 100 6.78 23.42 2.66
C TYR A 100 6.47 23.03 1.21
N GLU A 101 5.24 23.24 0.75
CA GLU A 101 4.87 23.00 -0.64
C GLU A 101 5.77 23.79 -1.58
N ARG A 102 6.02 25.07 -1.31
CA ARG A 102 6.90 25.91 -2.15
C ARG A 102 8.33 25.40 -2.20
N SER A 103 8.97 25.12 -1.05
CA SER A 103 10.36 24.65 -1.00
C SER A 103 10.51 23.25 -1.60
N SER A 104 9.59 22.35 -1.27
CA SER A 104 9.53 20.98 -1.80
C SER A 104 9.27 20.98 -3.31
N LYS A 105 8.32 21.81 -3.78
CA LYS A 105 7.98 21.96 -5.21
C LYS A 105 9.13 22.60 -5.97
N LEU A 106 9.75 23.65 -5.43
CA LEU A 106 10.94 24.29 -5.99
C LEU A 106 12.07 23.29 -6.17
N LEU A 107 12.43 22.56 -5.11
CA LEU A 107 13.49 21.57 -5.17
C LEU A 107 13.17 20.45 -6.16
N TYR A 108 11.90 20.04 -6.28
CA TYR A 108 11.48 19.06 -7.28
C TYR A 108 11.53 19.61 -8.71
N THR A 109 11.07 20.83 -8.95
CA THR A 109 11.19 21.48 -10.26
C THR A 109 12.65 21.70 -10.66
N LEU A 110 13.55 21.90 -9.71
CA LEU A 110 14.99 22.04 -9.97
C LEU A 110 15.68 20.68 -10.16
N THR A 111 15.34 19.68 -9.32
CA THR A 111 16.01 18.38 -9.34
C THR A 111 15.49 17.45 -10.43
N ARG A 112 14.24 17.57 -10.89
CA ARG A 112 13.67 16.70 -11.93
C ARG A 112 14.36 16.84 -13.30
N PRO A 113 14.58 18.05 -13.85
CA PRO A 113 15.32 18.22 -15.10
C PRO A 113 16.79 17.80 -14.93
N LEU A 114 17.40 18.16 -13.80
CA LEU A 114 18.80 17.82 -13.52
C LEU A 114 19.00 16.31 -13.39
N ALA A 115 18.08 15.62 -12.74
CA ALA A 115 18.05 14.17 -12.69
C ALA A 115 17.93 13.59 -14.10
N GLN A 116 17.13 14.18 -14.99
CA GLN A 116 17.01 13.75 -16.39
C GLN A 116 18.29 13.86 -17.20
N LEU A 117 19.22 14.72 -16.81
CA LEU A 117 20.54 14.86 -17.43
C LEU A 117 21.56 13.82 -16.92
N LEU A 118 21.31 13.18 -15.76
CA LEU A 118 22.22 12.17 -15.21
C LEU A 118 22.24 10.90 -16.08
N PRO A 119 23.40 10.29 -16.37
CA PRO A 119 23.48 9.04 -17.13
C PRO A 119 22.57 7.92 -16.60
N LYS A 120 22.12 7.03 -17.49
CA LYS A 120 21.18 5.92 -17.13
C LYS A 120 21.70 4.98 -16.03
N TRP A 121 23.02 4.88 -15.88
CA TRP A 121 23.64 4.04 -14.87
C TRP A 121 23.62 4.64 -13.44
N ILE A 122 23.27 5.93 -13.28
CA ILE A 122 23.09 6.54 -11.96
C ILE A 122 21.69 6.26 -11.41
N PRO A 123 21.55 5.71 -10.18
CA PRO A 123 20.25 5.50 -9.55
C PRO A 123 19.67 6.83 -9.06
N ARG A 124 18.89 7.49 -9.92
CA ARG A 124 18.41 8.85 -9.73
C ARG A 124 17.52 8.97 -8.50
N GLN A 125 16.66 7.97 -8.23
CA GLN A 125 15.75 8.02 -7.09
C GLN A 125 16.54 7.97 -5.77
N SER A 126 17.41 6.99 -5.61
CA SER A 126 18.16 6.81 -4.36
C SER A 126 19.11 7.96 -4.10
N LEU A 127 19.74 8.52 -5.14
CA LEU A 127 20.52 9.75 -5.04
C LEU A 127 19.67 10.93 -4.57
N LEU A 128 18.51 11.16 -5.19
CA LEU A 128 17.62 12.26 -4.82
C LEU A 128 17.15 12.12 -3.37
N TRP A 129 16.72 10.94 -2.95
CA TRP A 129 16.28 10.70 -1.57
C TRP A 129 17.41 10.85 -0.55
N ARG A 130 18.64 10.45 -0.89
CA ARG A 130 19.83 10.71 -0.07
C ARG A 130 20.09 12.20 0.08
N LEU A 131 20.05 12.97 -1.00
CA LEU A 131 20.22 14.44 -0.95
C LEU A 131 19.13 15.08 -0.10
N ARG A 132 17.87 14.71 -0.32
CA ARG A 132 16.75 15.20 0.50
C ARG A 132 16.92 14.86 1.98
N LYS A 133 17.44 13.67 2.31
CA LYS A 133 17.77 13.28 3.69
C LYS A 133 18.89 14.15 4.28
N VAL A 134 19.99 14.35 3.55
CA VAL A 134 21.14 15.17 3.98
C VAL A 134 20.73 16.61 4.25
N PHE A 135 19.88 17.19 3.40
CA PHE A 135 19.36 18.55 3.56
C PHE A 135 18.15 18.66 4.49
N ASN A 136 17.80 17.58 5.21
CA ASN A 136 16.65 17.51 6.11
C ASN A 136 15.32 17.97 5.46
N ILE A 137 15.17 17.69 4.17
CA ILE A 137 13.93 17.97 3.42
C ILE A 137 12.96 16.84 3.72
N PRO A 138 11.70 17.10 4.13
CA PRO A 138 10.75 16.04 4.49
C PRO A 138 10.51 15.02 3.35
N PRO A 139 10.19 13.75 3.64
CA PRO A 139 9.88 12.77 2.60
C PRO A 139 8.58 13.12 1.85
N ARG A 140 8.49 12.81 0.56
CA ARG A 140 7.29 13.07 -0.25
C ARG A 140 6.35 11.90 -0.41
N THR A 141 6.88 10.69 -0.30
CA THR A 141 6.12 9.48 -0.54
C THR A 141 6.36 8.52 0.61
N PRO A 142 5.42 7.61 0.88
CA PRO A 142 5.63 6.56 1.86
C PRO A 142 6.92 5.77 1.62
N GLU A 143 7.25 5.45 0.37
CA GLU A 143 8.48 4.71 0.04
C GLU A 143 9.73 5.46 0.49
N GLU A 144 9.79 6.79 0.30
CA GLU A 144 10.91 7.63 0.75
C GLU A 144 11.00 7.63 2.29
N LEU A 145 9.85 7.68 2.97
CA LEU A 145 9.81 7.60 4.43
C LEU A 145 10.40 6.26 4.91
N PHE A 146 9.97 5.15 4.32
CA PHE A 146 10.48 3.83 4.66
C PHE A 146 11.98 3.70 4.35
N TYR A 147 12.43 4.19 3.19
CA TYR A 147 13.85 4.24 2.82
C TYR A 147 14.72 4.98 3.84
N ARG A 148 14.17 6.02 4.49
CA ARG A 148 14.92 6.83 5.47
C ARG A 148 15.07 6.16 6.83
N HIS A 149 14.11 5.31 7.21
CA HIS A 149 14.00 4.72 8.55
C HIS A 149 14.43 3.25 8.61
N PHE A 150 14.38 2.53 7.48
CA PHE A 150 14.63 1.11 7.42
C PHE A 150 15.72 0.77 6.41
N GLY A 151 16.47 -0.29 6.70
CA GLY A 151 17.37 -0.90 5.74
C GLY A 151 16.62 -1.60 4.60
N ILE A 152 17.29 -1.79 3.46
CA ILE A 152 16.71 -2.48 2.30
C ILE A 152 16.17 -3.89 2.67
N ARG A 153 16.89 -4.63 3.53
CA ARG A 153 16.43 -5.95 3.98
C ARG A 153 15.14 -5.89 4.82
N GLU A 154 14.98 -4.85 5.63
CA GLU A 154 13.76 -4.64 6.41
C GLU A 154 12.59 -4.25 5.49
N ILE A 155 12.83 -3.41 4.48
CA ILE A 155 11.84 -3.06 3.45
C ILE A 155 11.39 -4.29 2.68
N GLN A 156 12.33 -5.12 2.22
CA GLN A 156 12.04 -6.40 1.56
C GLN A 156 11.18 -7.30 2.44
N LEU A 157 11.51 -7.41 3.72
CA LEU A 157 10.76 -8.21 4.67
C LEU A 157 9.35 -7.66 4.92
N MET A 158 9.19 -6.35 5.05
CA MET A 158 7.87 -5.71 5.21
C MET A 158 7.02 -5.88 3.95
N TYR A 159 7.59 -5.74 2.75
CA TYR A 159 6.93 -6.02 1.49
C TYR A 159 6.45 -7.49 1.43
N GLU A 160 7.34 -8.43 1.73
CA GLU A 160 7.03 -9.86 1.73
C GLU A 160 5.90 -10.20 2.71
N LEU A 161 5.97 -9.69 3.94
CA LEU A 161 4.94 -9.93 4.96
C LEU A 161 3.61 -9.30 4.56
N ASN A 162 3.62 -8.08 4.00
CA ASN A 162 2.42 -7.42 3.51
C ASN A 162 1.78 -8.20 2.35
N LEU A 163 2.60 -8.70 1.41
CA LEU A 163 2.13 -9.53 0.30
C LEU A 163 1.48 -10.82 0.81
N ARG A 164 2.12 -11.50 1.77
CA ARG A 164 1.59 -12.74 2.36
C ARG A 164 0.30 -12.49 3.12
N TYR A 165 0.22 -11.37 3.82
CA TYR A 165 -0.98 -10.96 4.50
C TYR A 165 -2.11 -10.69 3.49
N ALA A 166 -1.84 -10.03 2.37
CA ALA A 166 -2.80 -9.89 1.27
C ALA A 166 -3.24 -11.25 0.71
N LEU A 167 -2.28 -12.16 0.42
CA LEU A 167 -2.56 -13.50 -0.10
C LEU A 167 -3.39 -14.36 0.84
N LYS A 168 -3.24 -14.21 2.17
CA LYS A 168 -4.13 -14.83 3.17
C LYS A 168 -5.59 -14.42 2.90
N TYR A 169 -5.85 -13.15 2.59
CA TYR A 169 -7.20 -12.66 2.29
C TYR A 169 -7.68 -12.98 0.89
N VAL A 170 -6.79 -12.99 -0.10
CA VAL A 170 -7.10 -13.51 -1.45
C VAL A 170 -7.59 -14.96 -1.35
N ASN A 171 -6.87 -15.81 -0.61
CA ASN A 171 -7.30 -17.19 -0.39
C ASN A 171 -8.64 -17.28 0.37
N LYS A 172 -8.89 -16.39 1.33
CA LYS A 172 -10.18 -16.33 2.05
C LYS A 172 -11.34 -15.98 1.12
N ILE A 173 -11.18 -15.00 0.23
CA ILE A 173 -12.26 -14.63 -0.71
C ILE A 173 -12.46 -15.70 -1.79
N VAL A 174 -11.38 -16.33 -2.27
CA VAL A 174 -11.44 -17.47 -3.20
C VAL A 174 -12.29 -18.59 -2.62
N ARG A 175 -12.03 -18.98 -1.36
CA ARG A 175 -12.85 -19.98 -0.65
C ARG A 175 -14.31 -19.56 -0.55
N ASN A 176 -14.57 -18.29 -0.20
CA ASN A 176 -15.95 -17.80 -0.11
C ASN A 176 -16.67 -17.83 -1.46
N PHE A 177 -15.99 -17.47 -2.55
CA PHE A 177 -16.54 -17.51 -3.90
C PHE A 177 -16.84 -18.95 -4.35
N LEU A 178 -15.88 -19.86 -4.20
CA LEU A 178 -16.06 -21.27 -4.58
C LEU A 178 -17.09 -22.00 -3.71
N ASN A 179 -17.32 -21.54 -2.48
CA ASN A 179 -18.42 -22.02 -1.65
C ASN A 179 -19.80 -21.54 -2.13
N LEU A 180 -19.87 -20.37 -2.78
CA LEU A 180 -21.10 -19.87 -3.40
C LEU A 180 -21.37 -20.56 -4.74
N ASP A 181 -20.33 -20.67 -5.57
CA ASP A 181 -20.40 -21.31 -6.88
C ASP A 181 -19.05 -21.92 -7.25
N LYS A 182 -19.02 -23.26 -7.34
CA LYS A 182 -17.83 -24.04 -7.67
C LYS A 182 -17.42 -23.92 -9.14
N SER A 183 -18.28 -23.39 -10.00
CA SER A 183 -18.02 -23.21 -11.43
C SER A 183 -17.26 -21.91 -11.75
N LEU A 184 -17.08 -21.03 -10.76
CA LEU A 184 -16.38 -19.76 -10.95
C LEU A 184 -14.94 -19.96 -11.39
N ARG A 185 -14.57 -19.30 -12.49
CA ARG A 185 -13.17 -19.18 -12.93
C ARG A 185 -12.52 -17.98 -12.26
N ILE A 186 -11.49 -18.23 -11.45
CA ILE A 186 -10.78 -17.19 -10.71
C ILE A 186 -9.32 -17.14 -11.17
N VAL A 187 -8.87 -15.94 -11.55
CA VAL A 187 -7.47 -15.66 -11.89
C VAL A 187 -6.93 -14.63 -10.92
N VAL A 188 -5.74 -14.88 -10.37
CA VAL A 188 -5.01 -13.96 -9.50
C VAL A 188 -3.79 -13.47 -10.28
N THR A 189 -3.61 -12.15 -10.36
CA THR A 189 -2.44 -11.52 -11.00
C THR A 189 -2.16 -10.17 -10.34
N ALA A 190 -1.13 -9.46 -10.81
CA ALA A 190 -0.80 -8.11 -10.39
C ALA A 190 -0.84 -7.14 -11.58
N ASP A 191 -1.03 -5.86 -11.29
CA ASP A 191 -0.99 -4.78 -12.26
C ASP A 191 0.45 -4.36 -12.63
N HIS A 192 1.37 -4.44 -11.67
CA HIS A 192 2.80 -4.21 -11.88
C HIS A 192 3.68 -4.94 -10.83
N GLY A 193 5.00 -4.90 -11.04
CA GLY A 193 6.00 -5.33 -10.07
C GLY A 193 6.59 -4.16 -9.27
N GLU A 194 7.58 -4.42 -8.42
CA GLU A 194 8.12 -3.45 -7.47
C GLU A 194 9.65 -3.56 -7.40
N LEU A 195 10.37 -2.43 -7.35
CA LEU A 195 11.79 -2.43 -6.96
C LEU A 195 11.90 -2.56 -5.45
N LEU A 196 12.77 -3.45 -4.98
CA LEU A 196 12.98 -3.77 -3.58
C LEU A 196 14.44 -3.60 -3.18
N GLY A 197 15.12 -2.59 -3.73
CA GLY A 197 16.50 -2.24 -3.40
C GLY A 197 17.48 -2.42 -4.56
N GLU A 198 17.01 -2.77 -5.75
CA GLU A 198 17.84 -2.78 -6.95
C GLU A 198 18.48 -1.40 -7.14
N ARG A 199 19.83 -1.36 -7.15
CA ARG A 199 20.60 -0.09 -7.21
C ARG A 199 20.30 0.88 -6.06
N GLY A 200 19.77 0.36 -4.95
CA GLY A 200 19.31 1.15 -3.82
C GLY A 200 18.00 1.91 -4.07
N GLU A 201 17.27 1.60 -5.15
CA GLU A 201 15.96 2.16 -5.48
C GLU A 201 14.85 1.23 -4.97
N VAL A 202 13.73 1.79 -4.53
CA VAL A 202 12.54 1.05 -4.06
C VAL A 202 11.26 1.68 -4.63
N GLY A 203 10.21 0.90 -4.86
CA GLY A 203 8.99 1.40 -5.50
C GLY A 203 8.97 1.22 -7.02
N HIS A 204 8.09 1.97 -7.69
CA HIS A 204 7.89 1.94 -9.14
C HIS A 204 7.64 3.35 -9.70
N TYR A 205 8.49 4.31 -9.34
CA TYR A 205 8.31 5.72 -9.73
C TYR A 205 8.30 5.89 -11.26
N VAL A 206 7.29 6.58 -11.78
CA VAL A 206 7.20 6.86 -13.22
C VAL A 206 8.41 7.68 -13.68
N GLY A 207 9.10 7.20 -14.71
CA GLY A 207 10.27 7.87 -15.25
C GLY A 207 11.58 7.53 -14.53
N HIS A 208 11.64 6.42 -13.79
CA HIS A 208 12.94 5.85 -13.46
C HIS A 208 13.73 5.63 -14.75
N ASN A 209 14.99 6.08 -14.74
CA ASN A 209 15.92 5.79 -15.82
C ASN A 209 16.56 4.43 -15.54
N LEU A 210 15.75 3.37 -15.69
CA LEU A 210 16.17 2.01 -15.39
C LEU A 210 16.87 1.41 -16.60
N PRO A 211 18.00 0.73 -16.40
CA PRO A 211 18.45 -0.27 -17.36
C PRO A 211 17.34 -1.29 -17.62
N LYS A 212 17.21 -1.77 -18.86
CA LYS A 212 16.16 -2.72 -19.30
C LYS A 212 15.98 -3.92 -18.37
N LYS A 213 17.06 -4.44 -17.77
CA LYS A 213 17.03 -5.56 -16.82
C LYS A 213 16.20 -5.31 -15.55
N TYR A 214 16.00 -4.05 -15.17
CA TYR A 214 15.17 -3.67 -14.02
C TYR A 214 13.76 -3.22 -14.43
N GLU A 215 13.56 -2.80 -15.68
CA GLU A 215 12.21 -2.55 -16.20
C GLU A 215 11.37 -3.83 -16.19
N LEU A 216 11.98 -4.99 -16.46
CA LEU A 216 11.30 -6.28 -16.39
C LEU A 216 10.77 -6.56 -14.98
N LYS A 217 11.49 -6.20 -13.92
CA LYS A 217 11.00 -6.37 -12.54
C LYS A 217 9.75 -5.55 -12.21
N LEU A 218 9.47 -4.49 -12.98
CA LEU A 218 8.28 -3.67 -12.83
C LEU A 218 7.11 -4.13 -13.72
N ARG A 219 7.40 -4.94 -14.75
CA ARG A 219 6.43 -5.28 -15.81
C ARG A 219 6.08 -6.77 -15.89
N GLU A 220 6.98 -7.63 -15.44
CA GLU A 220 6.75 -9.07 -15.34
C GLU A 220 6.07 -9.37 -14.01
N VAL A 221 4.80 -9.78 -14.11
CA VAL A 221 3.94 -10.09 -12.97
C VAL A 221 3.51 -11.55 -13.01
N PRO A 222 3.40 -12.22 -11.85
CA PRO A 222 2.86 -13.56 -11.81
C PRO A 222 1.36 -13.54 -12.15
N TRP A 223 0.88 -14.62 -12.73
CA TRP A 223 -0.54 -14.91 -12.81
C TRP A 223 -0.78 -16.38 -12.47
N PHE A 224 -1.92 -16.65 -11.86
CA PHE A 224 -2.30 -17.97 -11.38
C PHE A 224 -3.80 -18.18 -11.57
N GLU A 225 -4.17 -19.22 -12.31
CA GLU A 225 -5.56 -19.69 -12.36
C GLU A 225 -5.81 -20.62 -11.16
N VAL A 226 -6.84 -20.31 -10.38
CA VAL A 226 -7.22 -21.10 -9.21
C VAL A 226 -7.96 -22.34 -9.69
N LEU A 227 -7.31 -23.49 -9.56
CA LEU A 227 -7.95 -24.80 -9.82
C LEU A 227 -8.67 -25.35 -8.58
N GLU A 228 -8.08 -25.15 -7.41
CA GLU A 228 -8.59 -25.62 -6.11
C GLU A 228 -8.29 -24.56 -5.02
N PRO A 229 -9.08 -24.47 -3.95
CA PRO A 229 -8.77 -23.59 -2.82
C PRO A 229 -7.45 -24.00 -2.16
N ILE A 230 -6.56 -23.03 -1.92
CA ILE A 230 -5.23 -23.32 -1.38
C ILE A 230 -5.34 -23.60 0.13
N GLN A 231 -4.76 -24.73 0.57
CA GLN A 231 -4.60 -25.06 1.99
C GLN A 231 -3.30 -24.43 2.54
N ASN A 232 -3.29 -24.08 3.83
CA ASN A 232 -2.07 -23.70 4.57
C ASN A 232 -1.28 -22.48 4.07
N VAL A 233 -1.93 -21.46 3.52
CA VAL A 233 -1.27 -20.18 3.14
C VAL A 233 -0.60 -19.47 4.33
N THR A 234 -0.94 -19.82 5.57
CA THR A 234 -0.59 -19.08 6.80
C THR A 234 0.47 -19.72 7.69
N LYS A 235 1.12 -20.83 7.29
CA LYS A 235 2.15 -21.48 8.11
C LYS A 235 3.47 -20.70 8.08
N TRP A 236 3.52 -19.56 8.75
CA TRP A 236 4.43 -18.52 8.31
C TRP A 236 4.89 -17.67 9.46
N TYR A 237 6.02 -18.03 10.07
CA TYR A 237 7.20 -17.17 10.30
C TYR A 237 8.34 -18.18 10.48
N GLY A 238 9.37 -18.16 9.61
CA GLY A 238 10.59 -18.90 9.95
C GLY A 238 11.17 -18.38 11.27
N GLU A 239 12.30 -18.92 11.73
CA GLU A 239 12.93 -18.49 12.99
C GLU A 239 13.56 -17.07 12.93
N ASN A 240 13.28 -16.28 11.89
CA ASN A 240 13.82 -14.92 11.74
C ASN A 240 13.14 -13.94 12.74
N PRO A 241 13.89 -13.36 13.70
CA PRO A 241 13.32 -12.49 14.73
C PRO A 241 12.65 -11.21 14.18
N TYR A 242 13.17 -10.65 13.09
CA TYR A 242 12.55 -9.47 12.45
C TYR A 242 11.22 -9.85 11.80
N ALA A 243 11.15 -11.03 11.16
CA ALA A 243 9.93 -11.51 10.53
C ALA A 243 8.84 -11.70 11.58
N LEU A 244 9.18 -12.36 12.70
CA LEU A 244 8.31 -12.56 13.86
C LEU A 244 7.85 -11.24 14.49
N LYS A 245 8.71 -10.22 14.53
CA LYS A 245 8.35 -8.89 15.04
C LYS A 245 7.30 -8.22 14.16
N PHE A 246 7.55 -8.10 12.85
CA PHE A 246 6.62 -7.44 11.93
C PHE A 246 5.30 -8.19 11.78
N ALA A 247 5.36 -9.51 11.71
CA ALA A 247 4.22 -10.42 11.77
C ALA A 247 3.22 -10.10 12.89
N LYS A 248 3.75 -9.97 14.12
CA LYS A 248 2.95 -9.65 15.29
C LYS A 248 2.21 -8.32 15.14
N TYR A 249 2.77 -7.36 14.40
CA TYR A 249 2.08 -6.10 14.12
C TYR A 249 0.84 -6.28 13.25
N PHE A 250 0.87 -7.15 12.24
CA PHE A 250 -0.33 -7.45 11.43
C PHE A 250 -1.45 -8.04 12.28
N GLU A 251 -1.11 -8.98 13.18
CA GLU A 251 -2.09 -9.64 14.04
C GLU A 251 -2.73 -8.67 15.05
N ILE A 252 -1.91 -7.83 15.70
CA ILE A 252 -2.40 -6.81 16.63
C ILE A 252 -3.26 -5.78 15.88
N ALA A 253 -2.79 -5.29 14.73
CA ALA A 253 -3.50 -4.31 13.93
C ALA A 253 -4.86 -4.82 13.46
N GLU A 254 -4.93 -6.05 12.94
CA GLU A 254 -6.19 -6.68 12.54
C GLU A 254 -7.18 -6.75 13.70
N ARG A 255 -6.72 -7.24 14.86
CA ARG A 255 -7.57 -7.40 16.05
C ARG A 255 -8.12 -6.07 16.54
N ASP A 256 -7.26 -5.06 16.66
CA ASP A 256 -7.64 -3.76 17.19
C ASP A 256 -8.60 -3.03 16.22
N LEU A 257 -8.33 -3.07 14.91
CA LEU A 257 -9.19 -2.45 13.90
C LEU A 257 -10.57 -3.11 13.84
N ARG A 258 -10.65 -4.43 13.90
CA ARG A 258 -11.94 -5.13 13.96
C ARG A 258 -12.73 -4.82 15.22
N THR A 259 -12.04 -4.71 16.36
CA THR A 259 -12.67 -4.33 17.63
C THR A 259 -13.26 -2.91 17.55
N LYS A 260 -12.50 -1.95 16.98
CA LYS A 260 -12.99 -0.58 16.74
C LYS A 260 -14.20 -0.56 15.80
N LYS A 261 -14.15 -1.32 14.69
CA LYS A 261 -15.28 -1.43 13.74
C LYS A 261 -16.54 -1.97 14.43
N ALA A 262 -16.41 -3.05 15.20
CA ALA A 262 -17.53 -3.64 15.94
C ALA A 262 -18.13 -2.65 16.96
N LEU A 263 -17.29 -1.91 17.68
CA LEU A 263 -17.74 -0.88 18.63
C LEU A 263 -18.49 0.26 17.93
N LYS A 264 -17.96 0.77 16.81
CA LYS A 264 -18.59 1.82 15.99
C LYS A 264 -19.98 1.38 15.51
N THR A 265 -20.09 0.16 14.98
CA THR A 265 -21.37 -0.41 14.54
C THR A 265 -22.37 -0.53 15.70
N ARG A 266 -21.91 -0.94 16.90
CA ARG A 266 -22.76 -1.01 18.09
C ARG A 266 -23.28 0.36 18.51
N ILE A 267 -22.41 1.38 18.55
CA ILE A 267 -22.80 2.76 18.89
C ILE A 267 -23.83 3.31 17.90
N GLN A 268 -23.62 3.11 16.59
CA GLN A 268 -24.55 3.54 15.56
C GLN A 268 -25.93 2.88 15.66
N ARG A 269 -25.99 1.62 16.12
CA ARG A 269 -27.28 0.93 16.36
C ARG A 269 -27.99 1.48 17.60
N VAL A 270 -27.26 1.79 18.67
CA VAL A 270 -27.84 2.34 19.90
C VAL A 270 -28.34 3.76 19.71
N GLY A 271 -27.63 4.61 18.94
CA GLY A 271 -28.05 5.98 18.66
C GLY A 271 -29.17 6.15 17.62
N ARG A 272 -29.71 5.04 17.07
CA ARG A 272 -30.87 5.03 16.16
C ARG A 272 -32.16 4.52 16.82
N ASN A 273 -32.09 4.12 18.09
CA ASN A 273 -33.23 3.80 18.95
C ASN A 273 -33.51 4.97 19.90
#